data_AF-A0AAD7E7B1-F1
#
_entry.id   AF-A0AAD7E7B1-F1
#
_cell.length_a   1.000
_cell.length_b   1.000
_cell.length_c   1.000
_cell.angle_alpha   90.00
_cell.angle_beta   90.00
_cell.angle_gamma   90.00
#
_symmetry.space_group_name_H-M   'P 1'
#
loop_
_entity.id
_entity.type
_entity.pdbx_description
1 polymer ?
#
loop_
_entity_poly.entity_id
_entity_poly.type
_entity_poly.pdbx_seq_one_letter_code
_entity_poly.pdbx_strand_id
1 'polypeptide(L)'
;MICLTITSGLHSALRLFRNFLGINGGLSILSLIVSVTFALLCDRVGCQPLFLAATIGMLICFIGWTVCSAVYQVSGNAGGGRAVIAFIWLFSVSYALAWSGLLGAYTVEIMPYKIRAKGLMVMNFWIQIALVINQYVNPLGFQHLNPNWKLYTIYTCWIAFELVFIYIFYVETKGPTLEEIARIFDGDEAEVAQVDIADKVTRDDSMEKVGVPGEQKESPSV
;
A
#
# COMPACT_ATOMS: atom_id res chain seq x y z
N MET A 1 43.35 13.64 28.88
CA MET A 1 42.81 14.25 27.64
C MET A 1 41.98 13.26 26.82
N ILE A 2 42.46 12.02 26.57
CA ILE A 2 41.75 10.99 25.78
C ILE A 2 40.40 10.55 26.37
N CYS A 3 40.27 10.44 27.70
CA CYS A 3 39.03 10.02 28.36
C CYS A 3 37.87 11.01 28.18
N LEU A 4 38.13 12.33 28.22
CA LEU A 4 37.11 13.38 28.01
C LEU A 4 36.61 13.44 26.55
N THR A 5 37.44 13.11 25.57
CA THR A 5 37.04 13.02 24.16
C THR A 5 36.16 11.79 23.90
N ILE A 6 36.43 10.66 24.58
CA ILE A 6 35.60 9.45 24.48
C ILE A 6 34.25 9.65 25.16
N THR A 7 34.20 10.26 26.36
CA THR A 7 32.93 10.54 27.05
C THR A 7 32.07 11.57 26.30
N SER A 8 32.68 12.61 25.73
CA SER A 8 31.95 13.59 24.91
C SER A 8 31.48 13.02 23.57
N GLY A 9 32.28 12.17 22.92
CA GLY A 9 31.89 11.43 21.72
C GLY A 9 30.73 10.47 21.98
N LEU A 10 30.78 9.71 23.07
CA LEU A 10 29.70 8.81 23.49
C LEU A 10 28.42 9.57 23.85
N HIS A 11 28.53 10.71 24.53
CA HIS A 11 27.37 11.55 24.87
C HIS A 11 26.75 12.22 23.64
N SER A 12 27.57 12.63 22.67
CA SER A 12 27.11 13.18 21.39
C SER A 12 26.40 12.11 20.57
N ALA A 13 26.99 10.90 20.49
CA ALA A 13 26.39 9.75 19.83
C ALA A 13 25.08 9.32 20.50
N LEU A 14 25.01 9.29 21.83
CA LEU A 14 23.79 9.00 22.60
C LEU A 14 22.70 10.04 22.38
N ARG A 15 23.04 11.34 22.36
CA ARG A 15 22.08 12.41 22.05
C ARG A 15 21.55 12.28 20.63
N LEU A 16 22.43 12.00 19.68
CA LEU A 16 22.06 11.81 18.28
C LEU A 16 21.17 10.58 18.13
N PHE A 17 21.55 9.43 18.68
CA PHE A 17 20.69 8.23 18.74
C PHE A 17 19.32 8.54 19.35
N ARG A 18 19.26 9.21 20.50
CA ARG A 18 17.99 9.55 21.15
C ARG A 18 17.12 10.46 20.29
N ASN A 19 17.69 11.44 19.60
CA ASN A 19 16.97 12.31 18.69
C ASN A 19 16.47 11.55 17.46
N PHE A 20 17.29 10.67 16.89
CA PHE A 20 16.91 9.82 15.76
C PHE A 20 15.78 8.85 16.15
N LEU A 21 15.87 8.18 17.30
CA LEU A 21 14.81 7.32 17.80
C LEU A 21 13.52 8.10 18.08
N GLY A 22 13.62 9.30 18.65
CA GLY A 22 12.46 10.15 18.91
C GLY A 22 11.75 10.58 17.64
N ILE A 23 12.50 10.99 16.61
CA ILE A 23 11.93 11.40 15.31
C ILE A 23 11.29 10.20 14.60
N ASN A 24 11.97 9.06 14.53
CA ASN A 24 11.43 7.86 13.87
C ASN A 24 10.25 7.26 14.65
N GLY A 25 10.33 7.22 15.98
CA GLY A 25 9.24 6.74 16.82
C GLY A 25 8.00 7.61 16.70
N GLY A 26 8.15 8.94 16.69
CA GLY A 26 7.05 9.87 16.45
C GLY A 26 6.41 9.68 15.07
N LEU A 27 7.24 9.47 14.04
CA LEU A 27 6.77 9.19 12.68
C LEU A 27 5.94 7.91 12.60
N SER A 28 6.38 6.83 13.26
CA SER A 28 5.66 5.55 13.28
C SER A 28 4.32 5.65 14.03
N ILE A 29 4.28 6.36 15.16
CA ILE A 29 3.04 6.55 15.93
C ILE A 29 2.02 7.38 15.13
N LEU A 30 2.46 8.46 14.50
CA LEU A 30 1.59 9.26 13.64
C LEU A 30 1.10 8.47 12.43
N SER A 31 1.99 7.71 11.79
CA SER A 31 1.62 6.85 10.68
C SER A 31 0.58 5.82 11.10
N LEU A 32 0.69 5.23 12.29
CA LEU A 32 -0.30 4.29 12.83
C LEU A 32 -1.68 4.94 13.00
N ILE A 33 -1.75 6.11 13.64
CA ILE A 33 -3.03 6.83 13.86
C ILE A 33 -3.71 7.16 12.53
N VAL A 34 -2.91 7.61 11.57
CA VAL A 34 -3.34 7.99 10.23
C VAL A 34 -3.81 6.78 9.43
N SER A 35 -3.07 5.67 9.46
CA SER A 35 -3.48 4.44 8.77
C SER A 35 -4.75 3.83 9.37
N VAL A 36 -4.96 3.90 10.69
CA VAL A 36 -6.22 3.47 11.32
C VAL A 36 -7.39 4.35 10.88
N THR A 37 -7.19 5.67 10.83
CA THR A 37 -8.21 6.62 10.35
C THR A 37 -8.56 6.36 8.88
N PHE A 38 -7.55 6.01 8.07
CA PHE A 38 -7.72 5.67 6.67
C PHE A 38 -8.50 4.38 6.46
N ALA A 39 -8.20 3.32 7.22
CA ALA A 39 -8.90 2.05 7.10
C ALA A 39 -10.42 2.23 7.28
N LEU A 40 -10.84 3.15 8.16
CA LEU A 40 -12.26 3.49 8.35
C LEU A 40 -12.83 4.37 7.23
N LEU A 41 -12.01 5.17 6.56
CA LEU A 41 -12.41 6.05 5.46
C LEU A 41 -12.43 5.34 4.11
N CYS A 42 -11.59 4.32 3.89
CA CYS A 42 -11.47 3.66 2.59
C CYS A 42 -12.74 2.91 2.21
N ASP A 43 -13.40 2.27 3.18
CA ASP A 43 -14.68 1.59 2.99
C ASP A 43 -15.78 2.54 2.53
N ARG A 44 -15.70 3.84 2.90
CA ARG A 44 -16.75 4.81 2.59
C ARG A 44 -16.48 5.59 1.31
N VAL A 45 -15.23 6.01 1.06
CA VAL A 45 -14.87 6.93 -0.04
C VAL A 45 -14.54 6.16 -1.34
N GLY A 46 -14.05 4.93 -1.25
CA GLY A 46 -13.61 4.13 -2.41
C GLY A 46 -12.11 4.28 -2.69
N CYS A 47 -11.53 3.28 -3.34
CA CYS A 47 -10.08 3.12 -3.49
C CYS A 47 -9.44 4.21 -4.39
N GLN A 48 -9.99 4.45 -5.58
CA GLN A 48 -9.39 5.35 -6.56
C GLN A 48 -9.31 6.83 -6.13
N PRO A 49 -10.40 7.51 -5.70
CA PRO A 49 -10.33 8.94 -5.32
C PRO A 49 -9.39 9.16 -4.13
N LEU A 50 -9.27 8.15 -3.28
CA LEU A 50 -8.44 8.17 -2.11
C LEU A 50 -6.95 8.02 -2.46
N PHE A 51 -6.62 7.17 -3.44
CA PHE A 51 -5.25 7.08 -4.00
C PHE A 51 -4.83 8.38 -4.67
N LEU A 52 -5.74 9.02 -5.41
CA LEU A 52 -5.49 10.28 -6.10
C LEU A 52 -5.28 11.43 -5.10
N ALA A 53 -6.19 11.58 -4.12
CA ALA A 53 -6.11 12.64 -3.10
C ALA A 53 -4.82 12.54 -2.27
N ALA A 54 -4.42 11.32 -1.90
CA ALA A 54 -3.17 11.10 -1.17
C ALA A 54 -1.93 11.39 -2.01
N THR A 55 -1.94 11.02 -3.30
CA THR A 55 -0.82 11.29 -4.21
C THR A 55 -0.68 12.80 -4.50
N ILE A 56 -1.79 13.54 -4.59
CA ILE A 56 -1.79 15.00 -4.67
C ILE A 56 -1.19 15.61 -3.38
N GLY A 57 -1.62 15.15 -2.21
CA GLY A 57 -1.06 15.59 -0.92
C GLY A 57 0.45 15.31 -0.81
N MET A 58 0.87 14.14 -1.28
CA MET A 58 2.27 13.72 -1.35
C MET A 58 3.10 14.65 -2.25
N LEU A 59 2.59 14.97 -3.45
CA LEU A 59 3.24 15.87 -4.40
C LEU A 59 3.43 17.28 -3.82
N ILE A 60 2.39 17.85 -3.21
CA ILE A 60 2.46 19.19 -2.59
C ILE A 60 3.50 19.21 -1.46
N CYS A 61 3.49 18.19 -0.59
CA CYS A 61 4.45 18.08 0.51
C CYS A 61 5.89 17.94 -0.01
N PHE A 62 6.09 17.18 -1.09
CA PHE A 62 7.40 16.94 -1.66
C PHE A 62 7.97 18.17 -2.42
N ILE A 63 7.10 18.97 -3.06
CA ILE A 63 7.46 20.29 -3.58
C ILE A 63 7.91 21.20 -2.43
N GLY A 64 7.15 21.26 -1.34
CA GLY A 64 7.49 22.04 -0.14
C GLY A 64 8.83 21.62 0.47
N TRP A 65 9.07 20.32 0.59
CA TRP A 65 10.37 19.77 1.00
C TRP A 65 11.50 20.25 0.07
N THR A 66 11.34 20.09 -1.24
CA THR A 66 12.36 20.49 -2.22
C THR A 66 12.71 21.97 -2.13
N VAL A 67 11.71 22.85 -2.02
CA VAL A 67 11.89 24.30 -1.87
C VAL A 67 12.62 24.62 -0.54
N CYS A 68 12.17 24.05 0.58
CA CYS A 68 12.84 24.27 1.87
C CYS A 68 14.28 23.74 1.89
N SER A 69 14.55 22.63 1.22
CA SER A 69 15.90 22.06 1.08
C SER A 69 16.81 22.96 0.25
N ALA A 70 16.30 23.54 -0.85
CA ALA A 70 17.04 24.52 -1.65
C ALA A 70 17.35 25.80 -0.83
N VAL A 71 16.37 26.34 -0.11
CA VAL A 71 16.55 27.52 0.75
C VAL A 71 17.55 27.25 1.88
N TYR A 72 17.49 26.06 2.49
CA TYR A 72 18.44 25.67 3.53
C TYR A 72 19.88 25.64 3.02
N GLN A 73 20.12 25.17 1.79
CA GLN A 73 21.46 25.16 1.20
C GLN A 73 21.99 26.55 0.86
N VAL A 74 21.12 27.48 0.45
CA VAL A 74 21.53 28.84 0.09
C VAL A 74 21.70 29.73 1.32
N SER A 75 20.80 29.63 2.30
CA SER A 75 20.74 30.57 3.43
C SER A 75 21.36 30.02 4.72
N GLY A 76 21.61 28.71 4.83
CA GLY A 76 22.18 28.08 6.04
C GLY A 76 21.34 28.25 7.32
N ASN A 77 20.08 28.71 7.20
CA ASN A 77 19.25 29.04 8.34
C ASN A 77 18.70 27.77 9.00
N ALA A 78 18.91 27.62 10.32
CA ALA A 78 18.39 26.51 11.12
C ALA A 78 16.86 26.35 11.02
N GLY A 79 16.13 27.44 10.71
CA GLY A 79 14.69 27.38 10.44
C GLY A 79 14.33 26.54 9.21
N GLY A 80 15.14 26.58 8.15
CA GLY A 80 14.92 25.78 6.93
C GLY A 80 15.04 24.28 7.18
N GLY A 81 16.01 23.87 7.99
CA GLY A 81 16.16 22.46 8.39
C GLY A 81 14.97 21.93 9.21
N ARG A 82 14.41 22.77 10.09
CA ARG A 82 13.19 22.42 10.85
C ARG A 82 11.95 22.30 9.95
N ALA A 83 11.82 23.19 8.96
CA ALA A 83 10.73 23.13 7.99
C ALA A 83 10.80 21.86 7.13
N VAL A 84 12.00 21.45 6.69
CA VAL A 84 12.19 20.18 5.97
C VAL A 84 11.67 18.98 6.78
N ILE A 85 11.98 18.92 8.09
CA ILE A 85 11.51 17.84 8.96
C ILE A 85 9.98 17.81 9.05
N ALA A 86 9.31 18.97 9.10
CA ALA A 86 7.85 19.02 9.10
C ALA A 86 7.24 18.49 7.79
N PHE A 87 7.82 18.83 6.64
CA PHE A 87 7.36 18.30 5.35
C PHE A 87 7.60 16.80 5.21
N ILE A 88 8.69 16.25 5.77
CA ILE A 88 8.93 14.80 5.83
C ILE A 88 7.79 14.09 6.59
N TRP A 89 7.34 14.68 7.70
CA TRP A 89 6.25 14.12 8.49
C TRP A 89 4.92 14.15 7.73
N LEU A 90 4.60 15.27 7.08
CA LEU A 90 3.39 15.38 6.25
C LEU A 90 3.41 14.43 5.04
N PHE A 91 4.57 14.25 4.42
CA PHE A 91 4.77 13.27 3.36
C PHE A 91 4.52 11.85 3.87
N SER A 92 5.09 11.47 5.02
CA SER A 92 4.89 10.15 5.61
C SER A 92 3.43 9.88 5.94
N VAL A 93 2.70 10.88 6.44
CA VAL A 93 1.26 10.79 6.68
C VAL A 93 0.53 10.50 5.37
N SER A 94 0.79 11.27 4.32
CA SER A 94 0.13 11.09 3.01
C SER A 94 0.47 9.74 2.36
N TYR A 95 1.71 9.28 2.50
CA TYR A 95 2.16 7.97 2.03
C TYR A 95 1.50 6.82 2.80
N ALA A 96 1.43 6.94 4.13
CA ALA A 96 0.82 5.94 4.99
C ALA A 96 -0.69 5.79 4.75
N LEU A 97 -1.37 6.87 4.33
CA LEU A 97 -2.78 6.83 3.92
C LEU A 97 -2.96 5.87 2.74
N ALA A 98 -2.38 6.15 1.58
CA ALA A 98 -2.72 5.41 0.36
C ALA A 98 -1.72 4.33 -0.05
N TRP A 99 -0.43 4.65 -0.06
CA TRP A 99 0.57 3.77 -0.69
C TRP A 99 0.90 2.53 0.13
N SER A 100 0.76 2.60 1.46
CA SER A 100 1.12 1.49 2.36
C SER A 100 0.20 0.27 2.24
N GLY A 101 -1.12 0.49 2.16
CA GLY A 101 -2.13 -0.57 2.13
C GLY A 101 -2.81 -0.72 0.78
N LEU A 102 -3.06 0.40 0.08
CA LEU A 102 -3.89 0.38 -1.11
C LEU A 102 -3.17 -0.23 -2.32
N LEU A 103 -1.84 -0.14 -2.39
CA LEU A 103 -1.05 -0.75 -3.46
C LEU A 103 -1.26 -2.27 -3.51
N GLY A 104 -1.26 -2.91 -2.34
CA GLY A 104 -1.53 -4.35 -2.20
C GLY A 104 -3.00 -4.68 -2.43
N ALA A 105 -3.92 -3.90 -1.83
CA ALA A 105 -5.36 -4.10 -1.96
C ALA A 105 -5.83 -3.99 -3.43
N TYR A 106 -5.37 -2.96 -4.14
CA TYR A 106 -5.72 -2.75 -5.54
C TYR A 106 -5.22 -3.89 -6.44
N THR A 107 -3.99 -4.38 -6.20
CA THR A 107 -3.43 -5.51 -6.98
C THR A 107 -4.24 -6.80 -6.81
N VAL A 108 -4.82 -7.02 -5.62
CA VAL A 108 -5.68 -8.19 -5.40
C VAL A 108 -7.10 -7.97 -5.93
N GLU A 109 -7.60 -6.73 -5.95
CA GLU A 109 -8.92 -6.38 -6.51
C GLU A 109 -8.99 -6.60 -8.03
N ILE A 110 -7.95 -6.21 -8.78
CA ILE A 110 -7.94 -6.34 -10.24
C ILE A 110 -7.64 -7.76 -10.75
N MET A 111 -7.12 -8.64 -9.89
CA MET A 111 -6.57 -9.92 -10.30
C MET A 111 -7.50 -11.10 -9.97
N PRO A 112 -7.77 -12.01 -10.92
CA PRO A 112 -8.57 -13.20 -10.66
C PRO A 112 -7.89 -14.13 -9.65
N TYR A 113 -8.71 -14.80 -8.81
CA TYR A 113 -8.26 -15.59 -7.66
C TYR A 113 -7.17 -16.63 -8.00
N LYS A 114 -7.21 -17.23 -9.19
CA LYS A 114 -6.25 -18.26 -9.64
C LYS A 114 -4.81 -17.73 -9.75
N ILE A 115 -4.61 -16.45 -10.08
CA ILE A 115 -3.28 -15.86 -10.30
C ILE A 115 -2.89 -14.80 -9.25
N ARG A 116 -3.80 -14.43 -8.34
CA ARG A 116 -3.60 -13.41 -7.30
C ARG A 116 -2.27 -13.53 -6.56
N ALA A 117 -1.91 -14.74 -6.13
CA ALA A 117 -0.64 -14.98 -5.44
C ALA A 117 0.58 -14.70 -6.32
N LYS A 118 0.54 -15.07 -7.61
CA LYS A 118 1.63 -14.79 -8.55
C LYS A 118 1.77 -13.30 -8.83
N GLY A 119 0.64 -12.58 -8.98
CA GLY A 119 0.64 -11.13 -9.15
C GLY A 119 1.26 -10.39 -7.98
N LEU A 120 0.89 -10.76 -6.76
CA LEU A 120 1.45 -10.13 -5.56
C LEU A 120 2.96 -10.38 -5.41
N MET A 121 3.45 -11.55 -5.81
CA MET A 121 4.88 -11.87 -5.83
C MET A 121 5.63 -11.02 -6.87
N VAL A 122 5.09 -10.87 -8.09
CA VAL A 122 5.69 -10.02 -9.14
C VAL A 122 5.71 -8.55 -8.71
N MET A 123 4.61 -8.05 -8.12
CA MET A 123 4.55 -6.69 -7.57
C MET A 123 5.65 -6.47 -6.52
N ASN A 124 5.75 -7.37 -5.54
CA ASN A 124 6.77 -7.28 -4.50
C ASN A 124 8.18 -7.36 -5.08
N PHE A 125 8.42 -8.21 -6.06
CA PHE A 125 9.72 -8.30 -6.73
C PHE A 125 10.17 -6.94 -7.32
N TRP A 126 9.26 -6.24 -8.02
CA TRP A 126 9.55 -4.91 -8.56
C TRP A 126 9.76 -3.85 -7.47
N ILE A 127 8.97 -3.90 -6.38
CA ILE A 127 9.17 -3.01 -5.22
C ILE A 127 10.58 -3.19 -4.65
N GLN A 128 11.03 -4.43 -4.48
CA GLN A 128 12.36 -4.71 -3.94
C GLN A 128 13.48 -4.24 -4.87
N ILE A 129 13.32 -4.37 -6.19
CA ILE A 129 14.27 -3.81 -7.16
C ILE A 129 14.34 -2.29 -7.05
N ALA A 130 13.19 -1.61 -7.03
CA ALA A 130 13.13 -0.16 -6.89
C ALA A 130 13.77 0.32 -5.57
N LEU A 131 13.59 -0.44 -4.48
CA LEU A 131 14.20 -0.16 -3.19
C LEU A 131 15.73 -0.29 -3.25
N VAL A 132 16.23 -1.35 -3.88
CA VAL A 132 17.68 -1.55 -4.11
C VAL A 132 18.25 -0.39 -4.91
N ILE A 133 17.62 0.00 -6.01
CA ILE A 133 18.06 1.14 -6.82
C ILE A 133 18.11 2.41 -5.96
N ASN A 134 17.07 2.73 -5.19
CA ASN A 134 17.09 3.89 -4.30
C ASN A 134 18.22 3.82 -3.27
N GLN A 135 18.46 2.66 -2.67
CA GLN A 135 19.48 2.52 -1.63
C GLN A 135 20.91 2.73 -2.15
N TYR A 136 21.19 2.35 -3.40
CA TYR A 136 22.52 2.50 -4.03
C TYR A 136 22.67 3.81 -4.81
N VAL A 137 21.63 4.26 -5.50
CA VAL A 137 21.65 5.47 -6.32
C VAL A 137 21.62 6.72 -5.45
N ASN A 138 20.88 6.75 -4.34
CA ASN A 138 20.74 7.96 -3.53
C ASN A 138 22.09 8.43 -2.95
N PRO A 139 22.93 7.56 -2.33
CA PRO A 139 24.25 7.95 -1.86
C PRO A 139 25.17 8.44 -2.98
N LEU A 140 25.15 7.77 -4.15
CA LEU A 140 25.93 8.17 -5.32
C LEU A 140 25.48 9.51 -5.89
N GLY A 141 24.16 9.76 -5.88
CA GLY A 141 23.57 11.02 -6.25
C GLY A 141 24.09 12.14 -5.35
N PHE A 142 24.00 11.99 -4.03
CA PHE A 142 24.43 13.02 -3.08
C PHE A 142 25.95 13.27 -3.12
N GLN A 143 26.76 12.31 -3.56
CA GLN A 143 28.21 12.50 -3.70
C GLN A 143 28.58 13.26 -4.98
N HIS A 144 27.87 13.05 -6.09
CA HIS A 144 28.23 13.61 -7.39
C HIS A 144 27.40 14.84 -7.80
N LEU A 145 26.16 15.00 -7.30
CA LEU A 145 25.32 16.15 -7.63
C LEU A 145 25.55 17.29 -6.63
N ASN A 146 26.43 18.21 -7.02
CA ASN A 146 26.48 19.56 -6.44
C ASN A 146 25.79 20.55 -7.39
N PRO A 147 24.66 21.19 -6.99
CA PRO A 147 24.02 21.19 -5.66
C PRO A 147 23.06 20.01 -5.41
N ASN A 148 22.96 19.53 -4.17
CA ASN A 148 22.14 18.34 -3.84
C ASN A 148 20.63 18.51 -4.05
N TRP A 149 20.12 19.75 -4.14
CA TRP A 149 18.69 20.01 -4.34
C TRP A 149 18.15 19.48 -5.69
N LYS A 150 19.04 19.29 -6.67
CA LYS A 150 18.69 18.77 -7.99
C LYS A 150 18.13 17.34 -7.92
N LEU A 151 18.62 16.50 -7.00
CA LEU A 151 18.08 15.14 -6.81
C LEU A 151 16.62 15.18 -6.36
N TYR A 152 16.29 16.04 -5.39
CA TYR A 152 14.92 16.19 -4.91
C TYR A 152 13.97 16.66 -6.01
N THR A 153 14.45 17.45 -6.97
CA THR A 153 13.63 17.88 -8.12
C THR A 153 13.28 16.71 -9.04
N ILE A 154 14.23 15.78 -9.29
CA ILE A 154 13.98 14.58 -10.10
C ILE A 154 12.88 13.71 -9.46
N TYR A 155 12.93 13.50 -8.15
CA TYR A 155 11.88 12.78 -7.42
C TYR A 155 10.53 13.50 -7.47
N THR A 156 10.53 14.83 -7.43
CA THR A 156 9.28 15.61 -7.56
C THR A 156 8.63 15.37 -8.92
N CYS A 157 9.42 15.38 -9.99
CA CYS A 157 8.93 15.07 -11.34
C CYS A 157 8.45 13.62 -11.46
N TRP A 158 9.11 12.67 -10.79
CA TRP A 158 8.68 11.28 -10.75
C TRP A 158 7.31 11.12 -10.10
N ILE A 159 7.08 11.74 -8.93
CA ILE A 159 5.77 11.71 -8.26
C ILE A 159 4.69 12.39 -9.12
N ALA A 160 5.03 13.46 -9.84
CA ALA A 160 4.11 14.11 -10.77
C ALA A 160 3.71 13.20 -11.94
N PHE A 161 4.67 12.45 -12.48
CA PHE A 161 4.41 11.44 -13.50
C PHE A 161 3.53 10.31 -12.96
N GLU A 162 3.81 9.81 -11.75
CA GLU A 162 2.96 8.81 -11.08
C GLU A 162 1.54 9.30 -10.90
N LEU A 163 1.33 10.56 -10.49
CA LEU A 163 0.01 11.16 -10.34
C LEU A 163 -0.78 11.13 -11.67
N VAL A 164 -0.13 11.50 -12.78
CA VAL A 164 -0.75 11.46 -14.11
C VAL A 164 -1.03 10.01 -14.53
N PHE A 165 -0.09 9.10 -14.27
CA PHE A 165 -0.25 7.68 -14.57
C PHE A 165 -1.46 7.10 -13.81
N ILE A 166 -1.61 7.41 -12.54
CA ILE A 166 -2.75 7.00 -11.73
C ILE A 166 -4.05 7.57 -12.31
N TYR A 167 -4.07 8.86 -12.63
CA TYR A 167 -5.27 9.50 -13.17
C TYR A 167 -5.78 8.83 -14.46
N ILE A 168 -4.89 8.33 -15.31
CA ILE A 168 -5.24 7.72 -16.60
C ILE A 168 -5.49 6.20 -16.47
N PHE A 169 -4.63 5.49 -15.74
CA PHE A 169 -4.63 4.01 -15.73
C PHE A 169 -5.39 3.39 -14.57
N TYR A 170 -5.60 4.12 -13.46
CA TYR A 170 -6.45 3.58 -12.38
C TYR A 170 -7.90 3.79 -12.76
N VAL A 171 -8.60 2.67 -12.96
CA VAL A 171 -10.04 2.62 -13.18
C VAL A 171 -10.74 2.51 -11.83
N GLU A 172 -11.90 3.16 -11.69
CA GLU A 172 -12.68 3.13 -10.45
C GLU A 172 -13.18 1.70 -10.17
N THR A 173 -12.62 1.03 -9.16
CA THR A 173 -13.06 -0.33 -8.75
C THR A 173 -14.33 -0.29 -7.87
N LYS A 174 -14.96 0.88 -7.69
CA LYS A 174 -16.13 1.04 -6.84
C LYS A 174 -17.41 0.96 -7.68
N GLY A 175 -18.01 -0.22 -7.81
CA GLY A 175 -19.26 -0.30 -8.56
C GLY A 175 -19.86 -1.67 -8.81
N PRO A 176 -19.13 -2.65 -9.36
CA PRO A 176 -19.72 -3.95 -9.63
C PRO A 176 -19.34 -4.99 -8.58
N THR A 177 -20.26 -5.91 -8.27
CA THR A 177 -19.95 -7.16 -7.58
C THR A 177 -18.82 -7.88 -8.33
N LEU A 178 -18.06 -8.74 -7.64
CA LEU A 178 -17.01 -9.60 -8.19
C LEU A 178 -17.43 -10.39 -9.46
N GLU A 179 -18.70 -10.37 -9.85
CA GLU A 179 -19.29 -10.99 -11.04
C GLU A 179 -19.27 -10.12 -12.32
N GLU A 180 -19.39 -8.79 -12.28
CA GLU A 180 -19.37 -7.99 -13.53
C GLU A 180 -17.94 -7.67 -14.02
N ILE A 181 -16.95 -7.67 -13.12
CA ILE A 181 -15.53 -7.56 -13.50
C ILE A 181 -15.08 -8.83 -14.24
N ALA A 182 -15.59 -10.00 -13.85
CA ALA A 182 -15.37 -11.24 -14.59
C ALA A 182 -15.99 -11.17 -16.00
N ARG A 183 -17.19 -10.61 -16.15
CA ARG A 183 -17.82 -10.39 -17.48
C ARG A 183 -17.08 -9.40 -18.38
N ILE A 184 -16.47 -8.37 -17.81
CA ILE A 184 -15.70 -7.36 -18.59
C ILE A 184 -14.32 -7.88 -19.00
N PHE A 185 -13.70 -8.76 -18.20
CA PHE A 185 -12.34 -9.24 -18.45
C PHE A 185 -12.28 -10.59 -19.20
N ASP A 186 -13.26 -11.49 -19.01
CA ASP A 186 -13.32 -12.79 -19.70
C ASP A 186 -14.25 -12.82 -20.93
N GLY A 187 -15.06 -11.79 -21.17
CA GLY A 187 -16.17 -11.92 -22.13
C GLY A 187 -17.11 -13.07 -21.72
N ASP A 188 -18.04 -13.49 -22.59
CA ASP A 188 -19.03 -14.55 -22.30
C ASP A 188 -18.44 -15.96 -22.00
N GLU A 189 -17.12 -16.11 -21.80
CA GLU A 189 -16.43 -17.36 -21.55
C GLU A 189 -15.73 -17.41 -20.17
N ALA A 190 -16.27 -16.73 -19.16
CA ALA A 190 -15.85 -17.01 -17.79
C ALA A 190 -16.24 -18.45 -17.44
N GLU A 191 -15.23 -19.34 -17.42
CA GLU A 191 -15.28 -20.66 -16.82
C GLU A 191 -15.53 -20.47 -15.31
N VAL A 192 -16.81 -20.26 -14.99
CA VAL A 192 -17.31 -20.29 -13.62
C VAL A 192 -16.83 -21.63 -13.09
N ALA A 193 -15.94 -21.59 -12.11
CA ALA A 193 -15.78 -22.73 -11.23
C ALA A 193 -17.15 -22.90 -10.58
N GLN A 194 -18.00 -23.71 -11.21
CA GLN A 194 -19.16 -24.30 -10.59
C GLN A 194 -18.58 -25.07 -9.41
N VAL A 195 -18.56 -24.40 -8.25
CA VAL A 195 -18.56 -25.12 -6.99
C VAL A 195 -19.90 -25.83 -7.02
N ASP A 196 -19.88 -27.09 -7.45
CA ASP A 196 -21.02 -27.99 -7.49
C ASP A 196 -21.65 -28.08 -6.10
N ILE A 197 -22.55 -27.15 -5.81
CA ILE A 197 -23.64 -27.30 -4.83
C ILE A 197 -24.85 -27.91 -5.55
N ALA A 198 -24.61 -28.72 -6.59
CA ALA A 198 -25.63 -29.56 -7.23
C ALA A 198 -25.35 -31.05 -6.96
N ASP A 199 -24.07 -31.47 -6.92
CA ASP A 199 -23.73 -32.91 -6.79
C ASP A 199 -23.89 -33.51 -5.39
N LYS A 200 -24.16 -32.71 -4.36
CA LYS A 200 -24.47 -33.23 -3.01
C LYS A 200 -25.95 -33.41 -2.72
N VAL A 201 -26.84 -32.80 -3.49
CA VAL A 201 -28.30 -32.93 -3.25
C VAL A 201 -28.88 -34.11 -4.04
N THR A 202 -28.30 -34.47 -5.20
CA THR A 202 -28.84 -35.55 -6.04
C THR A 202 -28.37 -36.95 -5.62
N ARG A 203 -27.27 -37.09 -4.85
CA ARG A 203 -26.79 -38.40 -4.35
C ARG A 203 -27.49 -38.90 -3.09
N ASP A 204 -28.25 -38.06 -2.39
CA ASP A 204 -29.04 -38.48 -1.23
C ASP A 204 -30.44 -38.96 -1.65
N ASP A 205 -31.04 -38.33 -2.66
CA ASP A 205 -32.41 -38.64 -3.11
C ASP A 205 -32.52 -39.87 -4.04
N SER A 206 -31.38 -40.37 -4.55
CA SER A 206 -31.32 -41.51 -5.47
C SER A 206 -31.10 -42.87 -4.80
N MET A 207 -30.83 -42.90 -3.48
CA MET A 207 -30.67 -44.16 -2.73
C MET A 207 -31.94 -44.58 -1.95
N GLU A 208 -32.94 -43.71 -1.74
CA GLU A 208 -34.15 -44.07 -0.98
C GLU A 208 -35.34 -44.53 -1.86
N LYS A 209 -35.30 -44.29 -3.18
CA LYS A 209 -36.44 -44.63 -4.07
C LYS A 209 -36.35 -45.97 -4.82
N VAL A 210 -35.42 -46.85 -4.49
CA VAL A 210 -35.38 -48.22 -5.04
C VAL A 210 -35.65 -49.24 -3.94
N GLY A 211 -36.94 -49.49 -3.67
CA GLY A 211 -37.33 -50.64 -2.85
C GLY A 211 -38.68 -50.52 -2.15
N VAL A 212 -39.78 -50.39 -2.89
CA VAL A 212 -41.07 -50.88 -2.36
C VAL A 212 -41.55 -52.01 -3.27
N PRO A 213 -41.59 -53.23 -2.74
CA PRO A 213 -42.74 -54.08 -3.02
C PRO A 213 -43.29 -54.75 -1.74
N GLY A 214 -44.60 -54.60 -1.53
CA GLY A 214 -45.44 -55.65 -0.93
C GLY A 214 -45.74 -55.53 0.56
N GLU A 215 -46.91 -54.94 0.84
CA GLU A 215 -48.01 -55.59 1.59
C GLU A 215 -47.71 -56.25 2.95
N GLN A 216 -48.16 -55.62 4.06
CA GLN A 216 -49.19 -56.17 4.96
C GLN A 216 -49.56 -55.18 6.08
N LYS A 217 -50.86 -55.10 6.37
CA LYS A 217 -51.53 -54.22 7.33
C LYS A 217 -51.16 -54.56 8.77
N GLU A 218 -51.20 -53.55 9.63
CA GLU A 218 -51.01 -53.68 11.08
C GLU A 218 -52.35 -53.92 11.84
N SER A 219 -52.22 -54.62 12.98
CA SER A 219 -53.12 -54.78 14.16
C SER A 219 -54.05 -56.01 14.22
N PRO A 220 -54.49 -56.46 15.41
CA PRO A 220 -53.88 -56.48 16.76
C PRO A 220 -54.07 -57.84 17.51
N SER A 221 -53.35 -58.00 18.64
CA SER A 221 -53.71 -58.80 19.83
C SER A 221 -53.94 -60.33 19.75
N VAL A 222 -53.29 -61.02 20.71
CA VAL A 222 -53.44 -62.42 21.20
C VAL A 222 -52.69 -63.49 20.42
#